data_AF-A0A1E5WD43-F1
#
_entry.id   AF-A0A1E5WD43-F1
#
_cell.length_a   1.000
_cell.length_b   1.000
_cell.length_c   1.000
_cell.angle_alpha   90.00
_cell.angle_beta   90.00
_cell.angle_gamma   90.00
#
_symmetry.space_group_name_H-M   'P 1'
#
loop_
_entity.id
_entity.type
_entity.pdbx_description
1 polymer ?
#
loop_
_entity_poly.entity_id
_entity_poly.type
_entity_poly.pdbx_seq_one_letter_code
_entity_poly.pdbx_strand_id
1 'polypeptide(L)' 'MDRKDVEAAEEMASMLQKLVPLTRDVYHSLLKTYVRAGKPLSDLLERMKKDGLEADEETDRILAGECK' A
#
# COMPACT_ATOMS: atom_id res chain seq x y z
N MET A 1 -13.81 8.20 -8.54
CA MET A 1 -14.52 7.25 -7.64
C MET A 1 -13.63 6.79 -6.48
N ASP A 2 -12.55 7.51 -6.18
CA ASP A 2 -11.29 6.89 -5.74
C ASP A 2 -11.09 6.84 -4.22
N ARG A 3 -11.90 7.58 -3.45
CA ARG A 3 -11.82 7.56 -1.97
C ARG A 3 -12.35 6.27 -1.37
N LYS A 4 -13.36 5.66 -1.99
CA LYS A 4 -13.99 4.42 -1.50
C LYS A 4 -13.05 3.22 -1.64
N ASP A 5 -12.23 3.21 -2.69
CA ASP A 5 -11.28 2.12 -2.92
C ASP A 5 -10.17 2.11 -1.87
N VAL A 6 -9.68 3.28 -1.45
CA VAL A 6 -8.67 3.35 -0.37
C VAL A 6 -9.22 2.87 0.97
N GLU A 7 -10.42 3.29 1.34
CA GLU A 7 -11.04 2.90 2.61
C GLU A 7 -11.24 1.38 2.68
N ALA A 8 -11.80 0.79 1.62
CA ALA A 8 -11.98 -0.66 1.53
C ALA A 8 -10.64 -1.42 1.57
N ALA A 9 -9.60 -0.90 0.92
CA ALA A 9 -8.28 -1.52 0.93
C ALA A 9 -7.62 -1.46 2.32
N GLU A 10 -7.76 -0.33 3.04
CA GLU A 10 -7.28 -0.20 4.43
C GLU A 10 -8.06 -1.09 5.40
N GLU A 11 -9.38 -1.23 5.24
CA GLU A 11 -10.18 -2.17 6.05
C GLU A 11 -9.71 -3.61 5.82
N MET A 12 -9.49 -4.02 4.57
CA MET A 12 -8.98 -5.35 4.23
C MET A 12 -7.60 -5.59 4.87
N ALA A 13 -6.67 -4.64 4.75
CA ALA A 13 -5.36 -4.74 5.38
C ALA A 13 -5.46 -4.81 6.91
N SER A 14 -6.37 -4.05 7.52
CA SER A 14 -6.63 -4.07 8.97
C SER A 14 -7.23 -5.38 9.47
N MET A 15 -7.98 -6.10 8.63
CA MET A 15 -8.44 -7.45 8.94
C MET A 15 -7.30 -8.47 8.82
N LEU A 16 -6.50 -8.39 7.75
CA LEU A 16 -5.38 -9.30 7.52
C LEU A 16 -4.30 -9.17 8.60
N GLN A 17 -3.94 -7.95 9.01
CA GLN A 17 -2.90 -7.73 10.04
C GLN A 17 -3.25 -8.37 11.40
N LYS A 18 -4.55 -8.60 11.67
CA LYS A 18 -5.00 -9.25 12.92
C LYS A 18 -4.80 -10.76 12.89
N LEU A 19 -4.64 -11.34 11.70
CA LEU A 19 -4.51 -12.77 11.47
C LEU A 19 -3.07 -13.15 11.14
N VAL A 20 -2.38 -12.33 10.34
CA VAL A 20 -1.03 -12.59 9.82
C VAL A 20 -0.25 -11.28 9.67
N PRO A 21 1.09 -11.31 9.72
CA PRO A 21 1.91 -10.18 9.30
C PRO A 21 1.58 -9.78 7.86
N LEU A 22 1.52 -8.49 7.58
CA LEU A 22 1.26 -8.00 6.23
C LEU A 22 2.43 -8.35 5.32
N THR A 23 2.10 -8.86 4.13
CA THR A 23 3.10 -9.18 3.10
C THR A 23 3.38 -7.97 2.23
N ARG A 24 4.49 -8.02 1.49
CA ARG A 24 4.84 -7.02 0.48
C ARG A 24 3.73 -6.82 -0.54
N ASP A 25 3.06 -7.88 -0.98
CA ASP A 25 1.94 -7.80 -1.94
C ASP A 25 0.76 -6.97 -1.42
N VAL A 26 0.46 -7.07 -0.11
CA VAL A 26 -0.60 -6.24 0.50
C VAL A 26 -0.19 -4.78 0.49
N TYR A 27 1.05 -4.47 0.86
CA TYR A 27 1.59 -3.11 0.79
C TYR A 27 1.61 -2.55 -0.64
N HIS A 28 2.03 -3.34 -1.64
CA HIS A 28 1.98 -2.94 -3.04
C HIS A 28 0.55 -2.67 -3.52
N SER A 29 -0.42 -3.48 -3.09
CA SER A 29 -1.84 -3.27 -3.42
C SER A 29 -2.38 -1.97 -2.82
N LEU A 30 -2.01 -1.66 -1.57
CA LEU A 30 -2.34 -0.39 -0.92
C LEU A 30 -1.68 0.79 -1.64
N LEU A 31 -0.39 0.71 -1.95
CA LEU A 31 0.36 1.75 -2.65
C LEU A 31 -0.28 2.08 -4.00
N LYS A 32 -0.63 1.05 -4.80
CA LYS A 32 -1.35 1.24 -6.09
C LYS A 32 -2.67 1.96 -5.90
N THR A 33 -3.43 1.60 -4.86
CA THR A 33 -4.73 2.21 -4.56
C THR A 33 -4.58 3.68 -4.14
N TYR A 34 -3.59 3.99 -3.30
CA TYR A 34 -3.30 5.35 -2.87
C TYR A 34 -2.79 6.23 -4.02
N VAL A 35 -1.90 5.71 -4.89
CA VAL A 35 -1.41 6.40 -6.09
C VAL A 35 -2.58 6.77 -7.01
N ARG A 36 -3.48 5.81 -7.28
CA ARG A 36 -4.69 6.05 -8.09
C ARG A 36 -5.62 7.09 -7.48
N ALA A 37 -5.73 7.11 -6.16
CA ALA A 37 -6.56 8.06 -5.43
C ALA A 37 -5.89 9.44 -5.19
N GLY A 38 -4.63 9.62 -5.62
CA GLY A 38 -3.85 10.83 -5.36
C GLY A 38 -3.63 11.11 -3.86
N LYS A 39 -3.62 10.05 -3.04
CA LYS A 39 -3.41 10.17 -1.59
C LYS A 39 -1.92 10.17 -1.23
N PRO A 40 -1.53 10.84 -0.13
CA PRO A 40 -0.15 10.83 0.34
C PRO A 40 0.30 9.42 0.72
N LEU A 41 1.53 9.06 0.33
CA LEU A 41 2.11 7.73 0.50
C LEU A 41 3.11 7.65 1.65
N SER A 42 3.48 8.79 2.26
CA SER A 42 4.49 8.87 3.33
C SER A 42 4.20 7.90 4.46
N ASP A 43 2.98 7.96 5.00
CA ASP A 43 2.59 7.16 6.16
C ASP A 43 2.56 5.66 5.83
N LEU A 44 2.19 5.32 4.60
CA LEU A 44 2.13 3.94 4.13
C LEU A 44 3.54 3.36 3.91
N LEU A 45 4.46 4.16 3.37
CA LEU A 45 5.86 3.77 3.20
C LEU A 45 6.59 3.64 4.55
N GLU A 46 6.28 4.51 5.52
CA GLU A 46 6.82 4.38 6.88
C GLU A 46 6.31 3.11 7.58
N ARG A 47 5.03 2.78 7.43
CA ARG A 47 4.46 1.51 7.92
C ARG A 47 5.15 0.31 7.29
N MET A 48 5.34 0.32 5.98
CA MET A 48 6.00 -0.76 5.24
C MET A 48 7.43 -0.99 5.76
N LYS A 49 8.20 0.09 5.97
CA LYS A 49 9.56 0.01 6.55
C LYS A 49 9.54 -0.51 8.00
N LYS A 50 8.57 -0.08 8.81
CA LYS A 50 8.42 -0.55 10.19
C LYS A 50 8.15 -2.06 10.27
N ASP A 51 7.47 -2.60 9.27
CA ASP A 51 7.22 -4.03 9.12
C ASP A 51 8.41 -4.80 8.51
N GLY A 52 9.57 -4.14 8.33
CA GLY A 52 10.80 -4.74 7.80
C GLY A 52 10.79 -4.90 6.28
N LEU A 53 9.84 -4.27 5.59
CA LEU A 53 9.72 -4.33 4.14
C LEU A 53 10.29 -3.04 3.54
N GLU A 54 11.52 -3.10 3.06
CA GLU A 54 12.13 -1.99 2.32
C GLU A 54 11.51 -1.82 0.94
N ALA A 55 11.57 -0.60 0.41
CA ALA A 55 11.18 -0.32 -0.97
C ALA A 55 12.09 -1.10 -1.94
N ASP A 56 11.47 -1.75 -2.91
CA ASP A 56 12.15 -2.46 -3.99
C ASP A 56 11.80 -1.82 -5.34
N GLU A 57 12.33 -2.40 -6.42
CA GLU A 57 12.07 -1.93 -7.79
C GLU A 57 10.57 -1.89 -8.11
N GLU A 58 9.75 -2.79 -7.54
CA GLU A 58 8.30 -2.75 -7.74
C GLU A 58 7.65 -1.60 -6.97
N THR A 59 8.06 -1.37 -5.72
CA THR A 59 7.63 -0.19 -4.96
C THR A 59 7.94 1.08 -5.75
N ASP A 60 9.15 1.23 -6.27
CA ASP A 60 9.55 2.42 -7.02
C ASP A 60 8.73 2.61 -8.32
N ARG A 61 8.46 1.54 -9.06
CA ARG A 61 7.58 1.58 -10.24
C ARG A 61 6.15 2.01 -9.89
N ILE A 62 5.61 1.50 -8.77
CA ILE A 62 4.28 1.90 -8.29
C ILE A 62 4.28 3.40 -7.94
N LEU A 63 5.32 3.89 -7.25
CA LEU A 63 5.45 5.29 -6.86
C LEU A 63 5.61 6.23 -8.08
N ALA A 64 6.29 5.78 -9.13
CA ALA A 64 6.42 6.50 -10.39
C ALA A 64 5.09 6.59 -11.19
N GLY A 65 4.04 5.91 -10.73
CA GLY A 65 2.78 5.81 -11.45
C GLY A 65 2.83 4.85 -12.65
N GLU A 66 3.91 4.08 -12.78
CA GLU A 66 4.08 3.01 -13.77
C GLU A 66 3.32 1.75 -13.30
N CYS A 67 2.04 1.93 -12.98
CA CYS A 67 1.16 0.87 -12.52
C CYS A 67 0.73 0.02 -13.74
N LYS A 68 1.39 -1.13 -13.96
CA LYS A 68 0.88 -2.18 -14.87
C LYS A 68 -0.38 -2.84 -14.31
#